data_AF-A0A2H0ZMF9-F1
#
_entry.id   AF-A0A2H0ZMF9-F1
#
_cell.length_a   1.000
_cell.length_b   1.000
_cell.length_c   1.000
_cell.angle_alpha   90.00
_cell.angle_beta   90.00
_cell.angle_gamma   90.00
#
_symmetry.space_group_name_H-M   'P 1'
#
loop_
_entity.id
_entity.type
_entity.pdbx_description
1 polymer ?
#
loop_
_entity_poly.entity_id
_entity_poly.type
_entity_poly.pdbx_seq_one_letter_code
_entity_poly.pdbx_strand_id
1 'polypeptide(L)'
;MSFEPDRYRPMIDAILSVADLEEITVKRIRNALQELFAVDLLPHKKEMNSFILQRYYKLLDEKENPKSDDAEKIKKEREYQDHLLAQKLSRSDNNRPITRRGITPSKVTKKKTTRKSGRTPNTAFNAELVLSPQLQEVVKSERMSRPQVVKQIWTYIKANNLQDQSDKRKIHCDEKMRNLFKKSSVGMFEMNKLLGDHMYKDGEIVNGNGKRDISDEDNDDEEEGEATFHDESDRKDVKQEQVSEESEISDVDE
;
A
#
# COMPACT_ATOMS: atom_id res chain seq x y z
N MET A 1 10.66 -34.87 11.53
CA MET A 1 11.64 -34.03 12.26
C MET A 1 10.87 -32.98 13.05
N SER A 2 11.13 -32.84 14.34
CA SER A 2 10.60 -31.74 15.16
C SER A 2 11.21 -30.41 14.70
N PHE A 3 10.36 -29.43 14.43
CA PHE A 3 10.79 -28.07 14.14
C PHE A 3 11.18 -27.40 15.47
N GLU A 4 12.39 -26.85 15.55
CA GLU A 4 12.88 -26.14 16.74
C GLU A 4 12.99 -24.64 16.44
N PRO A 5 11.98 -23.83 16.85
CA PRO A 5 12.01 -22.37 16.65
C PRO A 5 13.16 -21.70 17.40
N ASP A 6 13.57 -22.29 18.52
CA ASP A 6 14.57 -21.73 19.44
C ASP A 6 15.96 -21.57 18.80
N ARG A 7 16.28 -22.41 17.82
CA ARG A 7 17.51 -22.31 17.02
C ARG A 7 17.64 -20.97 16.30
N TYR A 8 16.52 -20.37 15.91
CA TYR A 8 16.49 -19.14 15.11
C TYR A 8 16.44 -17.87 15.97
N ARG A 9 16.31 -17.97 17.29
CA ARG A 9 16.19 -16.82 18.21
C ARG A 9 17.28 -15.76 18.04
N PRO A 10 18.58 -16.10 18.08
CA PRO A 10 19.63 -15.09 18.07
C PRO A 10 19.65 -14.34 16.74
N MET A 11 19.35 -15.04 15.65
CA MET A 11 19.30 -14.46 14.31
C MET A 11 18.08 -13.54 14.14
N ILE A 12 16.92 -13.96 14.61
CA ILE A 12 15.70 -13.14 14.57
C ILE A 12 15.92 -11.84 15.35
N ASP A 13 16.51 -11.92 16.55
CA ASP A 13 16.82 -10.72 17.35
C ASP A 13 17.85 -9.81 16.68
N ALA A 14 18.88 -10.38 16.04
CA ALA A 14 19.86 -9.61 15.29
C ALA A 14 19.23 -8.89 14.09
N ILE A 15 18.36 -9.57 13.34
CA ILE A 15 17.61 -8.96 12.22
C ILE A 15 16.69 -7.86 12.74
N LEU A 16 15.95 -8.12 13.82
CA LEU A 16 15.02 -7.15 14.41
C LEU A 16 15.73 -5.96 15.07
N SER A 17 16.98 -6.09 15.52
CA SER A 17 17.72 -4.97 16.12
C SER A 17 18.35 -4.03 15.09
N VAL A 18 18.75 -4.56 13.93
CA VAL A 18 19.38 -3.78 12.85
C VAL A 18 18.35 -3.22 11.87
N ALA A 19 17.26 -3.95 11.63
CA ALA A 19 16.21 -3.52 10.72
C ALA A 19 15.29 -2.49 11.34
N ASP A 20 14.76 -1.57 10.52
CA ASP A 20 13.68 -0.68 10.95
C ASP A 20 12.41 -1.50 11.23
N LEU A 21 12.05 -1.59 12.52
CA LEU A 21 10.90 -2.39 13.01
C LEU A 21 9.58 -2.01 12.31
N GLU A 22 9.46 -0.79 11.80
CA GLU A 22 8.26 -0.30 11.10
C GLU A 22 8.16 -0.80 9.64
N GLU A 23 9.28 -1.13 8.99
CA GLU A 23 9.31 -1.57 7.59
C GLU A 23 9.48 -3.09 7.43
N ILE A 24 9.97 -3.78 8.47
CA ILE A 24 10.27 -5.20 8.40
C ILE A 24 8.98 -6.04 8.53
N THR A 25 8.73 -6.93 7.57
CA THR A 25 7.58 -7.84 7.60
C THR A 25 8.00 -9.24 8.01
N VAL A 26 7.11 -9.99 8.66
CA VAL A 26 7.33 -11.39 9.07
C VAL A 26 7.75 -12.27 7.89
N LYS A 27 7.18 -12.01 6.70
CA LYS A 27 7.53 -12.72 5.46
C LYS A 27 8.99 -12.49 5.09
N ARG A 28 9.50 -11.27 5.26
CA ARG A 28 10.89 -10.91 4.92
C ARG A 28 11.88 -11.58 5.86
N ILE A 29 11.57 -11.64 7.16
CA ILE A 29 12.38 -12.35 8.16
C ILE A 29 12.41 -13.85 7.87
N ARG A 30 11.24 -14.47 7.61
CA ARG A 30 11.16 -15.90 7.26
C ARG A 30 11.95 -16.22 5.99
N ASN A 31 11.83 -15.39 4.95
CA ASN A 31 12.57 -15.59 3.70
C ASN A 31 14.10 -15.45 3.92
N ALA A 32 14.54 -14.47 4.73
CA ALA A 32 15.95 -14.33 5.09
C ALA A 32 16.47 -15.55 5.89
N LEU A 33 15.65 -16.12 6.78
CA LEU A 33 16.01 -17.35 7.49
C LEU A 33 16.07 -18.56 6.56
N GLN A 34 15.17 -18.67 5.58
CA GLN A 34 15.20 -19.73 4.57
C GLN A 34 16.49 -19.66 3.73
N GLU A 35 16.91 -18.45 3.35
CA GLU A 35 18.13 -18.21 2.59
C GLU A 35 19.40 -18.53 3.39
N LEU A 36 19.48 -18.07 4.64
CA LEU A 36 20.66 -18.26 5.49
C LEU A 36 20.89 -19.71 5.93
N PHE A 37 19.81 -20.44 6.19
CA PHE A 37 19.91 -21.82 6.67
C PHE A 37 19.71 -22.86 5.57
N ALA A 38 19.36 -22.44 4.34
CA ALA A 38 18.99 -23.32 3.23
C ALA A 38 17.94 -24.39 3.65
N VAL A 39 17.06 -24.04 4.58
CA VAL A 39 15.98 -24.90 5.09
C VAL A 39 14.66 -24.42 4.53
N ASP A 40 13.77 -25.36 4.18
CA ASP A 40 12.41 -24.99 3.85
C ASP A 40 11.56 -24.79 5.12
N LEU A 41 11.28 -23.52 5.44
CA LEU A 41 10.39 -23.12 6.53
C LEU A 41 8.91 -23.00 6.10
N LEU A 42 8.53 -23.41 4.87
CA LEU A 42 7.13 -23.44 4.42
C LEU A 42 6.23 -24.37 5.25
N PRO A 43 6.65 -25.61 5.59
CA PRO A 43 5.81 -26.54 6.36
C PRO A 43 5.46 -26.00 7.76
N HIS A 44 6.39 -25.28 8.39
CA HIS A 44 6.25 -24.70 9.73
C HIS A 44 6.06 -23.18 9.73
N LYS A 45 5.52 -22.63 8.63
CA LYS A 45 5.33 -21.18 8.46
C LYS A 45 4.54 -20.54 9.61
N LYS A 46 3.51 -21.22 10.12
CA LYS A 46 2.67 -20.68 11.21
C LYS A 46 3.45 -20.56 12.51
N GLU A 47 4.21 -21.59 12.86
CA GLU A 47 5.06 -21.63 14.07
C GLU A 47 6.19 -20.59 14.00
N MET A 48 6.80 -20.44 12.83
CA MET A 48 7.84 -19.41 12.64
C MET A 48 7.26 -17.99 12.67
N ASN A 49 6.10 -17.78 12.06
CA ASN A 49 5.44 -16.48 12.06
C ASN A 49 5.02 -16.05 13.48
N SER A 50 4.45 -16.96 14.28
CA SER A 50 4.08 -16.66 15.67
C SER A 50 5.32 -16.35 16.51
N PHE A 51 6.42 -17.08 16.28
CA PHE A 51 7.67 -16.86 16.97
C PHE A 51 8.33 -15.52 16.67
N ILE A 52 8.37 -15.13 15.38
CA ILE A 52 8.87 -13.83 14.94
C ILE A 52 8.04 -12.71 15.56
N LEU A 53 6.70 -12.84 15.55
CA LEU A 53 5.80 -11.85 16.15
C LEU A 53 5.98 -11.74 17.67
N GLN A 54 6.09 -12.87 18.38
CA GLN A 54 6.34 -12.88 19.82
C GLN A 54 7.65 -12.15 20.17
N ARG A 55 8.70 -12.33 19.38
CA ARG A 55 9.98 -11.63 19.58
C ARG A 55 9.88 -10.15 19.22
N TYR A 56 9.18 -9.83 18.14
CA TYR A 56 8.91 -8.45 17.75
C TYR A 56 8.21 -7.67 18.86
N TYR A 57 7.10 -8.18 19.41
CA TYR A 57 6.37 -7.50 20.49
C TYR A 57 7.21 -7.38 21.76
N LYS A 58 8.01 -8.40 22.09
CA LYS A 58 8.92 -8.34 23.24
C LYS A 58 9.99 -7.26 23.08
N LEU A 59 10.57 -7.12 21.89
CA LEU A 59 11.55 -6.06 21.60
C LEU A 59 10.90 -4.67 21.57
N LEU A 60 9.64 -4.58 21.14
CA LEU A 60 8.87 -3.33 21.20
C LEU A 60 8.68 -2.88 22.65
N ASP A 61 8.28 -3.81 23.52
CA ASP A 61 8.08 -3.57 24.96
C ASP A 61 9.41 -3.22 25.66
N GLU A 62 10.51 -3.91 25.35
CA GLU A 62 11.84 -3.58 25.87
C GLU A 62 12.35 -2.20 25.39
N LYS A 63 11.90 -1.72 24.22
CA LYS A 63 12.26 -0.41 23.68
C LYS A 63 11.42 0.72 24.28
N GLU A 64 10.13 0.47 24.54
CA GLU A 64 9.22 1.44 25.17
C GLU A 64 9.44 1.52 26.69
N ASN A 65 9.80 0.41 27.32
CA ASN A 65 10.03 0.30 28.75
C ASN A 65 11.38 -0.39 29.03
N PRO A 66 12.51 0.32 28.82
CA PRO A 66 13.83 -0.25 29.05
C PRO A 66 13.98 -0.62 30.53
N LYS A 67 14.42 -1.86 30.79
CA LYS A 67 14.80 -2.29 32.14
C LYS A 67 15.81 -1.29 32.72
N SER A 68 15.72 -1.03 34.04
CA SER A 68 16.52 -0.01 34.75
C SER A 68 18.01 -0.02 34.38
N ASP A 69 18.57 -1.23 34.24
CA ASP A 69 20.00 -1.44 34.05
C ASP A 69 20.46 -1.13 32.61
N ASP A 70 19.57 -1.30 31.62
CA ASP A 70 19.83 -0.99 30.22
C ASP A 70 19.60 0.50 29.94
N ALA A 71 18.64 1.12 30.63
CA ALA A 71 18.40 2.56 30.57
C ALA A 71 19.63 3.38 31.02
N GLU A 72 20.32 2.95 32.08
CA GLU A 72 21.55 3.60 32.53
C GLU A 72 22.69 3.50 31.51
N LYS A 73 22.86 2.32 30.87
CA LYS A 73 23.88 2.14 29.83
C LYS A 73 23.62 3.02 28.61
N ILE A 74 22.36 3.08 28.16
CA ILE A 74 21.96 3.93 27.03
C ILE A 74 22.19 5.41 27.34
N LYS A 75 21.86 5.84 28.56
CA LYS A 75 22.08 7.22 29.02
C LYS A 75 23.57 7.55 29.07
N LYS A 76 24.39 6.68 29.63
CA LYS A 76 25.84 6.85 29.75
C LYS A 76 26.54 6.90 28.39
N GLU A 77 26.12 6.06 27.45
CA GLU A 77 26.64 6.08 26.07
C GLU A 77 26.27 7.39 25.38
N ARG A 78 25.02 7.85 25.52
CA ARG A 78 24.57 9.12 24.94
C ARG A 78 25.32 10.32 25.52
N GLU A 79 25.53 10.35 26.83
CA GLU A 79 26.33 11.38 27.51
C GLU A 79 27.79 11.38 27.06
N TYR A 80 28.37 10.19 26.84
CA TYR A 80 29.72 10.06 26.32
C TYR A 80 29.83 10.62 24.89
N GLN A 81 28.88 10.32 24.01
CA GLN A 81 28.84 10.84 22.64
C GLN A 81 28.68 12.37 22.62
N ASP A 82 27.81 12.93 23.47
CA ASP A 82 27.62 14.38 23.60
C ASP A 82 28.89 15.07 24.11
N HIS A 83 29.53 14.50 25.13
CA HIS A 83 30.80 15.00 25.65
C HIS A 83 31.92 14.96 24.58
N LEU A 84 31.98 13.89 23.78
CA LEU A 84 32.94 13.76 22.69
C LEU A 84 32.72 14.83 21.60
N LEU A 85 31.45 15.09 21.25
CA LEU A 85 31.07 16.11 20.28
C LEU A 85 31.38 17.52 20.80
N ALA A 86 31.09 17.79 22.07
CA ALA A 86 31.40 19.06 22.73
C ALA A 86 32.92 19.33 22.76
N GLN A 87 33.73 18.30 23.05
CA GLN A 87 35.19 18.39 23.00
C GLN A 87 35.70 18.66 21.58
N LYS A 88 35.07 18.05 20.57
CA LYS A 88 35.44 18.27 19.15
C LYS A 88 35.10 19.69 18.69
N LEU A 89 33.97 20.24 19.13
CA LEU A 89 33.54 21.61 18.83
C LEU A 89 34.43 22.65 19.53
N SER A 90 34.79 22.45 20.81
CA SER A 90 35.65 23.41 21.53
C SER A 90 37.08 23.48 20.97
N ARG A 91 37.62 22.34 20.51
CA ARG A 91 38.90 22.30 19.80
C ARG A 91 38.88 23.07 18.47
N SER A 92 37.72 23.10 17.80
CA SER A 92 37.57 23.84 16.54
C SER A 92 37.39 25.35 16.75
N ASP A 93 36.91 25.79 17.92
CA ASP A 93 36.71 27.22 18.23
C ASP A 93 38.04 27.90 18.64
N ASN A 94 38.91 27.18 19.37
CA ASN A 94 40.22 27.70 19.83
C ASN A 94 41.25 27.92 18.71
N ASN A 95 40.97 27.50 17.47
CA ASN A 95 41.84 27.73 16.31
C ASN A 95 41.36 28.89 15.42
N ARG A 96 40.35 29.65 15.86
CA ARG A 96 39.89 30.86 15.19
C ARG A 96 40.67 32.06 15.76
N PRO A 97 41.41 32.83 14.95
CA PRO A 97 42.12 33.99 15.46
C PRO A 97 41.11 34.99 16.03
N ILE A 98 41.30 35.37 17.30
CA ILE A 98 40.53 36.39 18.00
C ILE A 98 40.75 37.73 17.29
N THR A 99 39.91 38.05 16.31
CA THR A 99 39.75 39.44 15.86
C THR A 99 38.70 40.08 16.74
N ARG A 100 39.14 40.80 17.77
CA ARG A 100 38.34 41.82 18.45
C ARG A 100 37.87 42.85 17.40
N ARG A 101 36.59 42.80 17.03
CA ARG A 101 35.82 43.88 16.37
C ARG A 101 34.36 43.55 16.71
N GLY A 102 33.70 44.31 17.58
CA GLY A 102 33.24 45.66 17.29
C GLY A 102 31.74 45.56 17.04
N ILE A 103 30.95 46.02 18.02
CA ILE A 103 29.48 46.08 18.00
C ILE A 103 29.03 46.89 16.77
N THR A 104 28.39 46.23 15.80
CA THR A 104 27.40 46.85 14.90
C THR A 104 26.35 45.79 14.49
N PRO A 105 25.05 46.10 14.50
CA PRO A 105 24.02 45.16 14.06
C PRO A 105 23.83 45.31 12.55
N SER A 106 24.49 44.45 11.76
CA SER A 106 24.25 44.40 10.32
C SER A 106 23.25 43.30 9.97
N LYS A 107 22.11 43.76 9.47
CA LYS A 107 20.96 43.03 8.95
C LYS A 107 21.39 42.11 7.80
N VAL A 108 21.32 40.79 7.99
CA VAL A 108 21.54 39.82 6.91
C VAL A 108 20.24 39.09 6.60
N THR A 109 19.69 39.45 5.46
CA THR A 109 18.59 38.82 4.74
C THR A 109 18.86 37.34 4.50
N LYS A 110 17.98 36.47 5.00
CA LYS A 110 17.99 35.03 4.73
C LYS A 110 17.67 34.78 3.25
N LYS A 111 18.70 34.55 2.44
CA LYS A 111 18.55 33.99 1.09
C LYS A 111 18.12 32.53 1.23
N LYS A 112 16.83 32.25 1.01
CA LYS A 112 16.29 30.89 0.85
C LYS A 112 16.97 30.24 -0.35
N THR A 113 17.94 29.36 -0.10
CA THR A 113 18.36 28.38 -1.10
C THR A 113 17.32 27.27 -1.10
N THR A 114 16.40 27.32 -2.06
CA THR A 114 15.62 26.15 -2.46
C THR A 114 16.62 25.11 -2.97
N ARG A 115 16.92 24.12 -2.13
CA ARG A 115 17.58 22.90 -2.59
C ARG A 115 16.61 22.25 -3.57
N LYS A 116 16.83 22.44 -4.87
CA LYS A 116 16.28 21.59 -5.92
C LYS A 116 16.85 20.19 -5.66
N SER A 117 16.09 19.40 -4.92
CA SER A 117 16.32 17.97 -4.84
C SER A 117 16.12 17.42 -6.25
N GLY A 118 17.22 17.14 -6.93
CA GLY A 118 17.26 16.34 -8.14
C GLY A 118 16.90 14.90 -7.79
N ARG A 119 15.62 14.67 -7.52
CA ARG A 119 15.03 13.34 -7.61
C ARG A 119 14.44 13.32 -9.01
N THR A 120 14.98 12.50 -9.91
CA THR A 120 14.30 12.18 -11.18
C THR A 120 12.88 11.77 -10.80
N PRO A 121 11.87 12.63 -11.02
CA PRO A 121 10.52 12.31 -10.58
C PRO A 121 10.13 11.10 -11.41
N ASN A 122 9.82 10.00 -10.71
CA ASN A 122 9.50 8.70 -11.28
C ASN A 122 8.55 8.88 -12.47
N THR A 123 9.11 8.95 -13.69
CA THR A 123 8.43 9.56 -14.86
C THR A 123 7.29 8.67 -15.30
N ALA A 124 7.42 7.36 -15.09
CA ALA A 124 6.37 6.39 -15.35
C ALA A 124 5.13 6.59 -14.47
N PHE A 125 5.29 6.92 -13.18
CA PHE A 125 4.13 7.10 -12.28
C PHE A 125 3.41 8.44 -12.48
N ASN A 126 4.16 9.47 -12.90
CA ASN A 126 3.62 10.79 -13.23
C ASN A 126 3.46 10.98 -14.75
N ALA A 127 3.44 9.88 -15.51
CA ALA A 127 3.29 9.94 -16.96
C ALA A 127 1.95 10.60 -17.30
N GLU A 128 1.98 11.54 -18.23
CA GLU A 128 0.78 12.18 -18.75
C GLU A 128 -0.01 11.17 -19.57
N LEU A 129 -1.28 11.00 -19.22
CA LEU A 129 -2.20 10.08 -19.88
C LEU A 129 -3.33 10.90 -20.50
N VAL A 130 -3.79 10.47 -21.67
CA VAL A 130 -4.96 11.03 -22.34
C VAL A 130 -6.20 10.47 -21.66
N LEU A 131 -7.14 11.34 -21.29
CA LEU A 131 -8.37 10.95 -20.59
C LEU A 131 -9.51 10.74 -21.59
N SER A 132 -10.37 9.75 -21.34
CA SER A 132 -11.56 9.55 -22.18
C SER A 132 -12.54 10.73 -22.09
N PRO A 133 -13.38 10.98 -23.12
CA PRO A 133 -14.31 12.12 -23.11
C PRO A 133 -15.24 12.16 -21.88
N GLN A 134 -15.68 11.00 -21.41
CA GLN A 134 -16.52 10.90 -20.21
C GLN A 134 -15.76 11.37 -18.95
N LEU A 135 -14.45 11.12 -18.89
CA LEU A 135 -13.63 11.45 -17.73
C LEU A 135 -13.25 12.93 -17.73
N GLN A 136 -13.09 13.49 -18.92
CA GLN A 136 -12.89 14.93 -19.13
C GLN A 136 -14.08 15.75 -18.64
N GLU A 137 -15.32 15.23 -18.68
CA GLU A 137 -16.49 15.98 -18.20
C GLU A 137 -16.47 16.24 -16.67
N VAL A 138 -15.95 15.28 -15.91
CA VAL A 138 -15.82 15.39 -14.45
C VAL A 138 -14.59 16.20 -14.07
N VAL A 139 -13.45 15.92 -14.73
CA VAL A 139 -12.13 16.45 -14.33
C VAL A 139 -11.79 17.77 -15.04
N LYS A 140 -12.45 18.09 -16.16
CA LYS A 140 -12.25 19.30 -16.98
C LYS A 140 -10.82 19.49 -17.45
N SER A 141 -10.14 18.41 -17.78
CA SER A 141 -8.77 18.41 -18.31
C SER A 141 -8.61 17.27 -19.30
N GLU A 142 -7.86 17.50 -20.37
CA GLU A 142 -7.67 16.51 -21.44
C GLU A 142 -6.57 15.48 -21.11
N ARG A 143 -5.50 15.95 -20.47
CA ARG A 143 -4.28 15.18 -20.21
C ARG A 143 -3.88 15.33 -18.76
N MET A 144 -3.62 14.20 -18.10
CA MET A 144 -3.28 14.19 -16.69
C MET A 144 -2.62 12.88 -16.26
N SER A 145 -1.76 12.93 -15.25
CA SER A 145 -1.23 11.69 -14.65
C SER A 145 -2.27 10.96 -13.80
N ARG A 146 -2.15 9.63 -13.72
CA ARG A 146 -3.02 8.78 -12.88
C ARG A 146 -3.22 9.28 -11.45
N PRO A 147 -2.17 9.64 -10.67
CA PRO A 147 -2.37 10.14 -9.31
C PRO A 147 -3.15 11.46 -9.26
N GLN A 148 -2.98 12.34 -10.26
CA GLN A 148 -3.72 13.59 -10.33
C GLN A 148 -5.20 13.36 -10.67
N VAL A 149 -5.53 12.45 -11.59
CA VAL A 149 -6.92 12.08 -11.92
C VAL A 149 -7.64 11.57 -10.68
N VAL A 150 -7.03 10.64 -9.96
CA VAL A 150 -7.60 10.08 -8.73
C VAL A 150 -7.86 11.19 -7.71
N LYS A 151 -6.91 12.13 -7.55
CA LYS A 151 -7.08 13.28 -6.65
C LYS A 151 -8.24 14.18 -7.06
N GLN A 152 -8.41 14.47 -8.35
CA GLN A 152 -9.50 15.31 -8.84
C GLN A 152 -10.86 14.64 -8.64
N ILE A 153 -10.98 13.34 -8.91
CA ILE A 153 -12.20 12.60 -8.63
C ILE A 153 -12.54 12.62 -7.14
N TRP A 154 -11.57 12.42 -6.25
CA TRP A 154 -11.82 12.55 -4.81
C TRP A 154 -12.29 13.95 -4.39
N THR A 155 -11.77 14.97 -5.06
CA THR A 155 -12.17 16.36 -4.81
C THR A 155 -13.61 16.58 -5.26
N TYR A 156 -13.98 16.03 -6.41
CA TYR A 156 -15.36 16.04 -6.93
C TYR A 156 -16.34 15.29 -6.01
N ILE A 157 -15.99 14.07 -5.59
CA ILE A 157 -16.81 13.25 -4.68
C ILE A 157 -17.10 13.99 -3.38
N LYS A 158 -16.08 14.63 -2.80
CA LYS A 158 -16.22 15.40 -1.56
C LYS A 158 -17.01 16.69 -1.77
N ALA A 159 -16.79 17.41 -2.87
CA ALA A 159 -17.50 18.64 -3.18
C ALA A 159 -19.02 18.40 -3.34
N ASN A 160 -19.40 17.25 -3.90
CA ASN A 160 -20.81 16.89 -4.12
C ASN A 160 -21.41 15.99 -3.03
N ASN A 161 -20.67 15.74 -1.93
CA ASN A 161 -21.10 14.86 -0.83
C ASN A 161 -21.61 13.48 -1.29
N LEU A 162 -20.94 12.89 -2.29
CA LEU A 162 -21.34 11.61 -2.89
C LEU A 162 -20.93 10.37 -2.06
N GLN A 163 -20.32 10.56 -0.88
CA GLN A 163 -19.98 9.45 0.02
C GLN A 163 -21.19 9.07 0.85
N ASP A 164 -21.36 7.77 1.08
CA ASP A 164 -22.37 7.30 2.02
C ASP A 164 -22.01 7.69 3.46
N GLN A 165 -22.97 8.25 4.19
CA GLN A 165 -22.78 8.68 5.57
C GLN A 165 -22.65 7.48 6.53
N SER A 166 -23.25 6.34 6.19
CA SER A 166 -23.17 5.10 6.96
C SER A 166 -21.89 4.32 6.67
N ASP A 167 -21.54 4.21 5.38
CA ASP A 167 -20.34 3.50 4.93
C ASP A 167 -19.46 4.40 4.04
N LYS A 168 -18.49 5.09 4.65
CA LYS A 168 -17.55 5.99 3.97
C LYS A 168 -16.67 5.31 2.90
N ARG A 169 -16.77 4.00 2.73
CA ARG A 169 -16.06 3.22 1.70
C ARG A 169 -16.87 3.12 0.41
N LYS A 170 -18.17 3.39 0.46
CA LYS A 170 -19.09 3.40 -0.68
C LYS A 170 -19.30 4.82 -1.17
N ILE A 171 -19.28 4.96 -2.49
CA ILE A 171 -19.54 6.21 -3.20
C ILE A 171 -20.79 5.98 -4.04
N HIS A 172 -21.74 6.91 -3.96
CA HIS A 172 -22.93 6.95 -4.81
C HIS A 172 -22.60 7.73 -6.08
N CYS A 173 -22.76 7.09 -7.24
CA CYS A 173 -22.44 7.70 -8.52
C CYS A 173 -23.57 8.64 -8.94
N ASP A 174 -23.24 9.91 -9.18
CA ASP A 174 -24.11 10.84 -9.87
C ASP A 174 -24.23 10.50 -11.37
N GLU A 175 -24.91 11.33 -12.15
CA GLU A 175 -25.14 11.07 -13.58
C GLU A 175 -23.83 10.98 -14.37
N LYS A 176 -22.86 11.85 -14.07
CA LYS A 176 -21.56 11.89 -14.76
C LYS A 176 -20.69 10.68 -14.40
N MET A 177 -20.63 10.35 -13.13
CA MET A 177 -19.88 9.20 -12.62
C MET A 177 -20.55 7.88 -13.02
N ARG A 178 -21.87 7.86 -13.20
CA ARG A 178 -22.61 6.71 -13.74
C ARG A 178 -22.30 6.51 -15.22
N ASN A 179 -22.18 7.59 -16.00
CA ASN A 179 -21.75 7.49 -17.41
C ASN A 179 -20.31 6.94 -17.55
N LEU A 180 -19.46 7.25 -16.57
CA LEU A 180 -18.09 6.73 -16.48
C LEU A 180 -18.04 5.27 -16.05
N PHE A 181 -18.51 4.98 -14.84
CA PHE A 181 -18.34 3.67 -14.20
C PHE A 181 -19.40 2.65 -14.58
N LYS A 182 -20.48 3.10 -15.24
CA LYS A 182 -21.64 2.28 -15.63
C LYS A 182 -22.28 1.55 -14.43
N LYS A 183 -22.11 2.11 -13.23
CA LYS A 183 -22.55 1.56 -11.94
C LYS A 183 -23.17 2.67 -11.10
N SER A 184 -24.18 2.32 -10.30
CA SER A 184 -24.87 3.23 -9.38
C SER A 184 -24.08 3.51 -8.10
N SER A 185 -23.28 2.55 -7.64
CA SER A 185 -22.38 2.71 -6.50
C SER A 185 -21.06 2.00 -6.76
N VAL A 186 -19.97 2.57 -6.26
CA VAL A 186 -18.61 2.02 -6.38
C VAL A 186 -17.89 2.08 -5.05
N GLY A 187 -17.06 1.07 -4.79
CA GLY A 187 -16.13 1.08 -3.66
C GLY A 187 -14.84 1.87 -3.95
N MET A 188 -14.09 2.20 -2.90
CA MET A 188 -12.80 2.90 -2.96
C MET A 188 -11.81 2.33 -4.00
N PHE A 189 -11.59 1.01 -3.97
CA PHE A 189 -10.61 0.34 -4.85
C PHE A 189 -11.17 0.03 -6.23
N GLU A 190 -12.46 -0.25 -6.29
CA GLU A 190 -13.17 -0.51 -7.54
C GLU A 190 -13.16 0.71 -8.45
N MET A 191 -13.36 1.90 -7.90
CA MET A 191 -13.23 3.17 -8.62
C MET A 191 -11.88 3.27 -9.33
N ASN A 192 -10.78 3.00 -8.62
CA ASN A 192 -9.43 3.08 -9.21
C ASN A 192 -9.22 2.05 -10.31
N LYS A 193 -9.85 0.87 -10.21
CA LYS A 193 -9.80 -0.15 -11.27
C LYS A 193 -10.50 0.34 -12.53
N LEU A 194 -11.74 0.84 -12.39
CA LEU A 194 -12.53 1.35 -13.51
C LEU A 194 -11.90 2.56 -14.19
N LEU A 195 -11.21 3.42 -13.43
CA LEU A 195 -10.47 4.54 -14.01
C LEU A 195 -9.32 4.11 -14.93
N GLY A 196 -8.78 2.90 -14.76
CA GLY A 196 -7.75 2.37 -15.66
C GLY A 196 -8.23 2.28 -17.11
N ASP A 197 -9.50 1.95 -17.32
CA ASP A 197 -10.08 1.72 -18.65
C ASP A 197 -10.33 3.02 -19.43
N HIS A 198 -10.24 4.18 -18.76
CA HIS A 198 -10.50 5.52 -19.30
C HIS A 198 -9.24 6.39 -19.42
N MET A 199 -8.06 5.77 -19.32
CA MET A 199 -6.76 6.44 -19.34
C MET A 199 -5.83 5.75 -20.33
N TYR A 200 -5.36 6.48 -21.33
CA TYR A 200 -4.57 5.93 -22.45
C TYR A 200 -3.22 6.61 -22.54
N LYS A 201 -2.21 5.90 -23.05
CA LYS A 201 -0.90 6.51 -23.38
C LYS A 201 -1.02 7.27 -24.71
N ASP A 202 -0.24 8.34 -24.83
CA ASP A 202 -0.21 9.18 -26.03
C ASP A 202 0.31 8.35 -27.23
N GLY A 203 -0.60 7.89 -28.08
CA GLY A 203 -0.32 6.95 -29.18
C GLY A 203 -1.37 5.84 -29.36
N GLU A 204 -2.18 5.55 -28.32
CA GLU A 204 -3.26 4.55 -28.35
C GLU A 204 -4.63 5.25 -28.48
N ILE A 205 -4.83 6.07 -29.51
CA ILE A 205 -6.14 6.68 -29.76
C ILE A 205 -6.93 5.73 -30.67
N VAL A 206 -7.85 4.95 -30.10
CA VAL A 206 -8.94 4.34 -30.87
C VAL A 206 -10.28 4.82 -30.31
N ASN A 207 -10.99 5.54 -31.17
CA ASN A 207 -12.33 6.03 -30.97
C ASN A 207 -13.30 4.89 -30.62
N GLY A 208 -14.12 5.13 -29.60
CA GLY A 208 -15.53 4.69 -29.56
C GLY A 208 -15.80 3.20 -29.65
N ASN A 209 -15.87 2.55 -28.48
CA ASN A 209 -16.80 1.45 -28.20
C ASN A 209 -16.69 0.23 -29.15
N GLY A 210 -15.68 -0.60 -28.96
CA GLY A 210 -15.56 -1.90 -29.64
C GLY A 210 -14.62 -2.84 -28.90
N LYS A 211 -15.18 -3.97 -28.46
CA LYS A 211 -14.57 -5.30 -28.25
C LYS A 211 -13.03 -5.36 -28.26
N ARG A 212 -12.44 -5.77 -27.14
CA ARG A 212 -11.07 -6.28 -27.14
C ARG A 212 -11.08 -7.59 -27.92
N ASP A 213 -10.69 -7.53 -29.19
CA ASP A 213 -10.27 -8.71 -29.94
C ASP A 213 -8.92 -9.13 -29.36
N ILE A 214 -8.94 -10.27 -28.69
CA ILE A 214 -7.77 -11.11 -28.45
C ILE A 214 -7.42 -11.68 -29.83
N SER A 215 -6.32 -11.17 -30.38
CA SER A 215 -5.46 -11.88 -31.34
C SER A 215 -4.11 -11.90 -30.60
N ASP A 216 -3.69 -13.01 -29.99
CA ASP A 216 -3.20 -14.25 -30.62
C ASP A 216 -2.18 -13.94 -31.71
N GLU A 217 -0.96 -13.66 -31.26
CA GLU A 217 0.29 -13.92 -32.00
C GLU A 217 1.24 -14.65 -31.02
N ASP A 218 1.16 -15.98 -31.10
CA ASP A 218 2.27 -16.94 -31.19
C ASP A 218 3.45 -16.83 -30.22
N ASN A 219 3.42 -17.72 -29.23
CA ASN A 219 4.57 -18.59 -28.97
C ASN A 219 4.04 -19.98 -28.59
N ASP A 220 3.85 -20.79 -29.62
CA ASP A 220 3.85 -22.25 -29.53
C ASP A 220 5.23 -22.71 -29.06
N ASP A 221 5.27 -23.33 -27.87
CA ASP A 221 6.22 -24.41 -27.58
C ASP A 221 5.40 -25.48 -26.88
N GLU A 222 4.87 -26.40 -27.70
CA GLU A 222 4.29 -27.67 -27.28
C GLU A 222 5.36 -28.54 -26.61
N GLU A 223 5.06 -29.10 -25.44
CA GLU A 223 5.40 -30.50 -25.19
C GLU A 223 4.32 -31.16 -24.32
N GLU A 224 3.89 -32.32 -24.79
CA GLU A 224 2.66 -33.03 -24.46
C GLU A 224 2.65 -33.74 -23.10
N GLY A 225 1.44 -34.05 -22.62
CA GLY A 225 1.23 -34.98 -21.50
C GLY A 225 -0.22 -35.11 -21.03
N GLU A 226 -1.04 -35.77 -21.84
CA GLU A 226 -2.18 -36.67 -21.54
C GLU A 226 -2.38 -36.99 -20.02
N ALA A 227 -3.57 -37.00 -19.39
CA ALA A 227 -4.78 -37.69 -19.79
C ALA A 227 -6.02 -37.20 -19.04
N THR A 228 -7.14 -37.20 -19.76
CA THR A 228 -8.52 -36.95 -19.32
C THR A 228 -9.14 -38.14 -18.59
N PHE A 229 -9.97 -37.90 -17.57
CA PHE A 229 -11.08 -38.80 -17.24
C PHE A 229 -12.27 -37.99 -16.67
N HIS A 230 -13.31 -37.87 -17.50
CA HIS A 230 -14.67 -37.47 -17.12
C HIS A 230 -15.38 -38.71 -16.56
N ASP A 231 -16.16 -38.55 -15.49
CA ASP A 231 -17.30 -39.43 -15.23
C ASP A 231 -18.53 -38.58 -14.88
N GLU A 232 -19.55 -38.75 -15.71
CA GLU A 232 -20.87 -38.12 -15.65
C GLU A 232 -21.88 -39.24 -15.41
N SER A 233 -22.60 -39.19 -14.28
CA SER A 233 -23.89 -39.84 -13.99
C SER A 233 -24.36 -39.25 -12.66
N ASP A 234 -25.54 -38.69 -12.50
CA ASP A 234 -26.84 -39.28 -12.80
C ASP A 234 -27.92 -38.18 -12.86
N ARG A 235 -28.79 -38.26 -13.87
CA ARG A 235 -30.00 -37.45 -14.04
C ARG A 235 -31.17 -38.25 -13.48
N LYS A 236 -31.97 -37.67 -12.57
CA LYS A 236 -33.40 -38.00 -12.48
C LYS A 236 -34.26 -36.75 -12.37
N ASP A 237 -35.14 -36.68 -13.37
CA ASP A 237 -36.21 -35.72 -13.65
C ASP A 237 -37.43 -35.96 -12.73
N VAL A 238 -38.50 -35.17 -12.97
CA VAL A 238 -39.89 -35.22 -12.44
C VAL A 238 -40.18 -34.22 -11.30
N LYS A 239 -41.22 -33.38 -11.27
CA LYS A 239 -42.09 -32.61 -12.20
C LYS A 239 -43.25 -32.06 -11.32
N GLN A 240 -43.68 -30.82 -11.57
CA GLN A 240 -44.98 -30.20 -11.15
C GLN A 240 -45.17 -29.98 -9.62
N GLU A 241 -45.88 -28.96 -9.12
CA GLU A 241 -46.99 -28.18 -9.65
C GLU A 241 -47.14 -26.84 -8.88
N GLN A 242 -47.70 -25.85 -9.55
CA GLN A 242 -48.12 -24.55 -9.03
C GLN A 242 -49.28 -24.71 -8.02
N VAL A 243 -49.37 -23.85 -7.01
CA VAL A 243 -50.66 -23.26 -6.62
C VAL A 243 -50.42 -21.79 -6.21
N SER A 244 -51.07 -20.91 -6.97
CA SER A 244 -51.25 -19.47 -6.80
C SER A 244 -52.25 -19.13 -5.69
N GLU A 245 -52.26 -17.84 -5.30
CA GLU A 245 -53.37 -16.99 -4.82
C GLU A 245 -54.75 -17.66 -4.61
N GLU A 246 -55.53 -17.34 -3.59
CA GLU A 246 -56.06 -16.00 -3.32
C GLU A 246 -56.94 -16.02 -2.05
N SER A 247 -57.12 -14.85 -1.40
CA SER A 247 -58.29 -14.39 -0.59
C SER A 247 -58.75 -15.25 0.61
N GLU A 248 -59.21 -14.77 1.77
CA GLU A 248 -59.97 -13.57 2.20
C GLU A 248 -59.87 -13.61 3.76
N ILE A 249 -59.64 -12.49 4.46
CA ILE A 249 -60.65 -11.75 5.28
C ILE A 249 -61.41 -12.68 6.26
N SER A 250 -61.36 -12.50 7.59
CA SER A 250 -61.94 -11.38 8.35
C SER A 250 -61.55 -11.45 9.84
N ASP A 251 -61.64 -10.28 10.49
CA ASP A 251 -61.85 -9.99 11.92
C ASP A 251 -62.26 -11.13 12.87
N VAL A 252 -61.77 -11.07 14.13
CA VAL A 252 -62.58 -10.79 15.34
C VAL A 252 -61.70 -10.89 16.61
N ASP A 253 -61.83 -9.86 17.46
CA ASP A 253 -61.41 -9.72 18.86
C ASP A 253 -61.52 -10.99 19.72
N GLU A 254 -60.55 -11.20 20.64
CA GLU A 254 -60.74 -11.09 22.11
C GLU A 254 -59.40 -11.11 22.87
#